data_AF-A0A5A7ZY84-F1
#
_entry.id   AF-A0A5A7ZY84-F1
#
_cell.length_a   1.000
_cell.length_b   1.000
_cell.length_c   1.000
_cell.angle_alpha   90.00
_cell.angle_beta   90.00
_cell.angle_gamma   90.00
#
_symmetry.space_group_name_H-M   'P 1'
#
loop_
_entity.id
_entity.type
_entity.pdbx_description
1 polymer ?
#
loop_
_entity_poly.entity_id
_entity_poly.type
_entity_poly.pdbx_seq_one_letter_code
_entity_poly.pdbx_strand_id
1 'polypeptide(L)'
;MTKFRYGPWDDQYYPVIGALVGRGLIRYAPGKRGSVALALTKQGAELVKRLKSDSLWSPVAGRYEAIAGRFGLLTGNRLKDAIYAALPEKMNVGLRTEIK
;
A
#
# COMPACT_ATOMS: atom_id res chain seq x y z
N MET A 1 -7.90 9.30 10.81
CA MET A 1 -7.30 8.82 9.55
C MET A 1 -8.42 8.75 8.53
N THR A 2 -8.21 9.33 7.35
CA THR A 2 -9.22 9.34 6.29
C THR A 2 -9.54 7.91 5.87
N LYS A 3 -10.83 7.57 5.83
CA LYS A 3 -11.30 6.23 5.48
C LYS A 3 -11.42 6.06 3.96
N PHE A 4 -10.29 6.17 3.27
CA PHE A 4 -10.23 6.03 1.81
C PHE A 4 -10.39 4.56 1.37
N ARG A 5 -10.84 4.37 0.13
CA ARG A 5 -11.06 3.06 -0.50
C ARG A 5 -9.78 2.21 -0.52
N TYR A 6 -9.89 0.92 -0.20
CA TYR A 6 -8.77 -0.03 -0.08
C TYR A 6 -7.77 0.23 1.06
N GLY A 7 -8.10 1.09 2.04
CA GLY A 7 -7.38 1.13 3.32
C GLY A 7 -7.82 -0.01 4.27
N PRO A 8 -7.13 -0.20 5.41
CA PRO A 8 -7.45 -1.26 6.38
C PRO A 8 -8.82 -1.11 7.07
N TRP A 9 -9.53 0.00 6.84
CA TRP A 9 -10.91 0.28 7.26
C TRP A 9 -11.95 -0.09 6.20
N ASP A 10 -11.52 -0.52 5.01
CA ASP A 10 -12.39 -0.99 3.95
C ASP A 10 -12.38 -2.52 3.93
N ASP A 11 -13.54 -3.15 4.17
CA ASP A 11 -13.64 -4.62 4.22
C ASP A 11 -13.16 -5.30 2.93
N GLN A 12 -13.16 -4.60 1.79
CA GLN A 12 -12.64 -5.12 0.52
C GLN A 12 -11.11 -5.36 0.55
N TYR A 13 -10.40 -4.71 1.47
CA TYR A 13 -8.95 -4.87 1.64
C TYR A 13 -8.56 -6.29 2.07
N TYR A 14 -9.28 -6.85 3.05
CA TYR A 14 -8.87 -8.11 3.69
C TYR A 14 -8.98 -9.34 2.78
N PRO A 15 -10.04 -9.51 1.94
CA PRO A 15 -10.09 -10.58 0.96
C PRO A 15 -8.94 -10.55 -0.04
N VAL A 16 -8.49 -9.35 -0.47
CA VAL A 16 -7.34 -9.22 -1.38
C VAL A 16 -6.06 -9.69 -0.69
N ILE A 17 -5.83 -9.30 0.57
CA ILE A 17 -4.69 -9.78 1.35
C ILE A 17 -4.75 -11.31 1.52
N GLY A 18 -5.91 -11.85 1.89
CA GLY A 18 -6.12 -13.29 2.01
C GLY A 18 -5.84 -14.04 0.71
N ALA A 19 -6.28 -13.50 -0.44
CA ALA A 19 -6.04 -14.07 -1.75
C ALA A 19 -4.55 -14.07 -2.15
N LEU A 20 -3.79 -13.04 -1.77
CA LEU A 20 -2.35 -12.95 -2.02
C LEU A 20 -1.55 -13.87 -1.09
N VAL A 21 -1.96 -13.98 0.18
CA VAL A 21 -1.38 -14.93 1.15
C VAL A 21 -1.64 -16.36 0.70
N GLY A 22 -2.88 -16.70 0.33
CA GLY A 22 -3.26 -18.04 -0.14
C GLY A 22 -2.55 -18.46 -1.44
N ARG A 23 -2.12 -17.49 -2.25
CA ARG A 23 -1.29 -17.71 -3.45
C ARG A 23 0.22 -17.75 -3.17
N GLY A 24 0.64 -17.60 -1.92
CA GLY A 24 2.05 -17.59 -1.54
C GLY A 24 2.83 -16.38 -2.03
N LEU A 25 2.16 -15.27 -2.40
CA LEU A 25 2.81 -14.06 -2.94
C LEU A 25 3.25 -13.09 -1.83
N ILE A 26 2.51 -13.06 -0.73
CA ILE A 26 2.86 -12.30 0.47
C ILE A 26 2.73 -13.17 1.72
N ARG A 27 3.32 -12.72 2.82
CA ARG A 27 3.20 -13.34 4.13
C ARG A 27 3.02 -12.29 5.23
N TYR A 28 2.38 -12.69 6.32
CA TYR A 28 2.44 -11.90 7.55
C TYR A 28 3.86 -11.91 8.12
N ALA A 29 4.28 -10.75 8.63
CA ALA A 29 5.57 -10.55 9.27
C ALA A 29 5.37 -9.76 10.57
N PRO A 30 6.24 -9.95 11.57
CA PRO A 30 6.24 -9.11 12.75
C PRO A 30 6.50 -7.65 12.37
N GLY A 31 5.61 -6.76 12.78
CA GLY A 31 5.79 -5.32 12.73
C GLY A 31 6.42 -4.78 14.02
N LYS A 32 6.54 -3.44 14.10
CA LYS A 32 7.03 -2.77 15.32
C LYS A 32 5.94 -2.76 16.40
N ARG A 33 6.33 -2.89 17.67
CA ARG A 33 5.43 -2.79 18.84
C ARG A 33 4.23 -3.77 18.77
N GLY A 34 4.47 -5.00 18.32
CA GLY A 34 3.42 -6.03 18.23
C GLY A 34 2.44 -5.86 17.07
N SER A 35 2.66 -4.89 16.17
CA SER A 35 1.86 -4.77 14.94
C SER A 35 2.13 -5.92 13.97
N VAL A 36 1.18 -6.17 13.08
CA VAL A 36 1.34 -7.12 11.97
C VAL A 36 1.73 -6.35 10.71
N ALA A 37 2.81 -6.77 10.08
CA ALA A 37 3.26 -6.28 8.79
C ALA A 37 2.97 -7.31 7.69
N LEU A 38 3.04 -6.86 6.44
CA LEU A 38 3.03 -7.71 5.26
C LEU A 38 4.40 -7.66 4.59
N ALA A 39 4.90 -8.80 4.16
CA ALA A 39 6.16 -8.91 3.44
C ALA A 39 5.96 -9.75 2.18
N LEU A 40 6.69 -9.42 1.11
CA LEU A 40 6.75 -10.27 -0.08
C LEU A 40 7.42 -11.62 0.27
N THR A 41 6.93 -12.70 -0.34
CA THR A 41 7.69 -13.95 -0.41
C THR A 41 8.70 -13.87 -1.55
N LYS A 42 9.58 -14.88 -1.68
CA LYS A 42 10.44 -15.01 -2.86
C LYS A 42 9.63 -15.05 -4.16
N GLN A 43 8.54 -15.82 -4.18
CA GLN A 43 7.64 -15.93 -5.33
C GLN A 43 6.96 -14.59 -5.67
N GLY A 44 6.52 -13.85 -4.65
CA GLY A 44 5.95 -12.51 -4.84
C GLY A 44 6.96 -11.53 -5.41
N ALA A 45 8.21 -11.55 -4.92
CA ALA A 45 9.27 -10.70 -5.42
C ALA A 45 9.60 -10.98 -6.90
N GLU A 46 9.68 -12.26 -7.30
CA GLU A 46 9.89 -12.63 -8.70
C GLU A 46 8.70 -12.25 -9.60
N LEU A 47 7.47 -12.37 -9.11
CA LEU A 47 6.29 -11.88 -9.85
C LEU A 47 6.37 -10.37 -10.07
N VAL A 48 6.71 -9.60 -9.05
CA VAL A 48 6.87 -8.14 -9.17
C VAL A 48 7.96 -7.79 -10.19
N LYS A 49 9.08 -8.51 -10.23
CA LYS A 49 10.13 -8.29 -11.24
C LYS A 49 9.59 -8.48 -12.66
N ARG A 50 8.82 -9.56 -12.91
CA ARG A 50 8.19 -9.81 -14.22
C ARG A 50 7.16 -8.75 -14.59
N LEU A 51 6.35 -8.30 -13.63
CA LEU A 51 5.40 -7.22 -13.85
C LEU A 51 6.14 -5.92 -14.20
N LYS A 52 7.23 -5.58 -13.51
CA LYS A 52 8.03 -4.40 -13.83
C LYS A 52 8.65 -4.42 -15.23
N SER A 53 8.99 -5.60 -15.75
CA SER A 53 9.51 -5.74 -17.12
C SER A 53 8.42 -5.70 -18.20
N ASP A 54 7.15 -5.82 -17.83
CA ASP A 54 6.04 -5.72 -18.76
C ASP A 54 5.67 -4.25 -19.00
N SER A 55 5.71 -3.84 -20.27
CA SER A 55 5.36 -2.48 -20.70
C SER A 55 3.97 -2.03 -20.24
N LEU A 56 3.00 -2.95 -20.13
CA LEU A 56 1.64 -2.65 -19.66
C LEU A 56 1.62 -2.18 -18.20
N TRP A 57 2.60 -2.61 -17.41
CA TRP A 57 2.73 -2.29 -15.99
C TRP A 57 3.70 -1.14 -15.72
N SER A 58 4.43 -0.66 -16.72
CA SER A 58 5.41 0.42 -16.57
C SER A 58 4.84 1.69 -15.90
N PRO A 59 3.62 2.19 -16.26
CA PRO A 59 3.04 3.35 -15.59
C PRO A 59 2.72 3.11 -14.11
N VAL A 60 2.40 1.88 -13.74
CA VAL A 60 2.13 1.49 -12.36
C VAL A 60 3.45 1.39 -11.59
N ALA A 61 4.45 0.71 -12.15
CA ALA A 61 5.77 0.57 -11.56
C ALA A 61 6.43 1.92 -11.29
N GLY A 62 6.45 2.82 -12.28
CA GLY A 62 7.04 4.14 -12.15
C GLY A 62 6.39 5.00 -11.06
N ARG A 63 5.06 4.94 -10.91
CA ARG A 63 4.34 5.65 -9.83
C ARG A 63 4.76 5.14 -8.45
N TYR A 64 4.78 3.83 -8.25
CA TYR A 64 5.19 3.25 -6.96
C TYR A 64 6.67 3.50 -6.65
N GLU A 65 7.54 3.47 -7.64
CA GLU A 65 8.97 3.80 -7.47
C GLU A 65 9.18 5.27 -7.09
N ALA A 66 8.47 6.20 -7.73
CA ALA A 66 8.51 7.61 -7.36
C ALA A 66 8.04 7.84 -5.90
N ILE A 67 6.94 7.19 -5.50
CA ILE A 67 6.43 7.26 -4.12
C ILE A 67 7.45 6.67 -3.14
N ALA A 68 8.00 5.49 -3.44
CA ALA A 68 8.98 4.84 -2.58
C ALA A 68 10.27 5.66 -2.45
N GLY A 69 10.78 6.22 -3.56
CA GLY A 69 11.95 7.08 -3.56
C GLY A 69 11.77 8.37 -2.76
N ARG A 70 10.57 8.97 -2.80
CA ARG A 70 10.29 10.23 -2.09
C ARG A 70 9.93 10.05 -0.62
N PHE A 71 9.21 8.98 -0.28
CA PHE A 71 8.58 8.83 1.04
C PHE A 71 8.95 7.55 1.79
N GLY A 72 9.71 6.63 1.18
CA GLY A 72 9.99 5.30 1.75
C GLY A 72 10.80 5.30 3.06
N LEU A 73 11.48 6.41 3.38
CA LEU A 73 12.21 6.58 4.64
C LEU A 73 11.36 7.21 5.76
N LEU A 74 10.13 7.65 5.46
CA LEU A 74 9.24 8.23 6.46
C LEU A 74 8.62 7.15 7.34
N THR A 75 8.49 7.44 8.63
CA THR A 75 7.65 6.63 9.51
C THR A 75 6.18 6.84 9.17
N GLY A 76 5.31 5.89 9.53
CA GLY A 76 3.86 6.03 9.29
C GLY A 76 3.27 7.32 9.86
N ASN A 77 3.75 7.78 11.03
CA ASN A 77 3.33 9.07 11.59
C ASN A 77 3.81 10.24 10.76
N ARG A 78 5.09 10.29 10.35
CA ARG A 78 5.60 11.39 9.53
C ARG A 78 4.93 11.45 8.16
N LEU A 79 4.64 10.28 7.57
CA LEU A 79 3.91 10.20 6.32
C LEU A 79 2.47 10.69 6.48
N LYS A 80 1.78 10.28 7.54
CA LYS A 80 0.43 10.76 7.89
C LYS A 80 0.41 12.28 8.02
N ASP A 81 1.35 12.85 8.79
CA ASP A 81 1.41 14.29 9.03
C ASP A 81 1.70 15.06 7.73
N ALA A 82 2.59 14.53 6.86
CA ALA A 82 2.84 15.10 5.54
C ALA A 82 1.61 15.07 4.63
N ILE A 83 0.84 13.97 4.62
CA ILE A 83 -0.41 13.86 3.86
C ILE A 83 -1.43 14.89 4.37
N TYR A 84 -1.56 15.02 5.70
CA TYR A 84 -2.54 15.92 6.30
C TYR A 84 -2.21 17.39 6.01
N ALA A 85 -0.92 17.74 6.01
CA ALA A 85 -0.46 19.09 5.66
C ALA A 85 -0.65 19.40 4.16
N ALA A 86 -0.43 18.42 3.28
CA ALA A 86 -0.49 18.62 1.84
C ALA A 86 -1.93 18.57 1.27
N LEU A 87 -2.84 17.83 1.92
CA LEU A 87 -4.20 17.57 1.42
C LEU A 87 -5.27 17.79 2.52
N PRO A 88 -5.32 18.96 3.18
CA PRO A 88 -6.23 19.20 4.30
C PRO A 88 -7.71 19.02 3.94
N GLU A 89 -8.11 19.36 2.72
CA GLU A 89 -9.48 19.24 2.22
C GLU A 89 -9.92 17.79 1.96
N LYS A 90 -8.97 16.87 1.74
CA LYS A 90 -9.25 15.45 1.53
C LYS A 90 -9.37 14.66 2.84
N MET A 91 -9.25 15.34 3.98
CA MET A 91 -9.26 14.70 5.31
C MET A 91 -10.66 14.35 5.82
N ASN A 92 -11.70 14.94 5.22
CA ASN A 92 -13.10 14.74 5.63
C ASN A 92 -13.95 14.12 4.51
N VAL A 93 -13.43 13.10 3.83
CA VAL A 93 -14.20 12.33 2.84
C VAL A 93 -14.89 11.12 3.48
N GLY A 94 -16.08 10.78 2.98
CA GLY A 94 -16.86 9.63 3.45
C GLY A 94 -16.15 8.29 3.23
N LEU A 95 -16.58 7.26 3.97
CA LEU A 95 -16.07 5.89 3.82
C LEU A 95 -16.14 5.42 2.35
N ARG A 96 -15.07 4.79 1.85
CA ARG A 96 -14.96 4.27 0.46
C ARG A 96 -15.02 5.33 -0.64
N THR A 97 -14.93 6.61 -0.30
CA THR A 97 -14.84 7.67 -1.30
C THR A 97 -13.51 7.57 -2.05
N GLU A 98 -13.59 7.60 -3.38
CA GLU A 98 -12.42 7.72 -4.23
C GLU A 98 -11.90 9.16 -4.16
N ILE A 99 -10.65 9.32 -3.75
CA ILE A 99 -9.98 10.62 -3.73
C ILE A 99 -9.54 10.91 -5.17
N LYS A 100 -10.34 11.70 -5.89
CA LYS A 100 -9.98 12.26 -7.20
C LYS A 100 -9.06 13.46 -7.06
#